data_AF-A0A444RS64-F1
#
_entry.id   AF-A0A444RS64-F1
#
_cell.length_a   1.000
_cell.length_b   1.000
_cell.length_c   1.000
_cell.angle_alpha   90.00
_cell.angle_beta   90.00
_cell.angle_gamma   90.00
#
_symmetry.space_group_name_H-M   'P 1'
#
loop_
_entity.id
_entity.type
_entity.pdbx_description
1 polymer ?
#
loop_
_entity_poly.entity_id
_entity_poly.type
_entity_poly.pdbx_seq_one_letter_code
_entity_poly.pdbx_strand_id
1 'polypeptide(L)'
;MQAPEAAAVFADFQVGANPLACTVDGAKRDRACFGGDVFVMGRSLAYSTADLDAWRGSIRLLTPEHRDKGPPPSYAFHSLTYALLLVVSIKDYWMHAGEREAVESCFQKLEKLIHYADKFTNAAGLIEAPPHLQMTWFPMGGPVLGVSSGLNVAYYDALLSTAAMSENELSRSWYLFRASTLKRAMTEQLWNNELGILQMGASLPADGFSQDANAYALTKTITSVTGAGLASPVPTHLGSPSKRSSPEVRPGPPWICSGQSGIPCPPRRGPTYSGAHWEAMKLDGSPLVHDVSLAHGWATWPVHLLPRYVAGLYPLTPGWRDIGVEPVLADLSFVECSVATPAGEVRIPLVQQDDRSSGTLSVTIPAHSRAVVKLPNGWALEGSQEIAGDGQAVTRSFHKLS
;
A
#
# COMPACT_ATOMS: atom_id res chain seq x y z
N MET A 1 3.11 -51.18 -18.49
CA MET A 1 3.83 -50.17 -17.71
C MET A 1 2.78 -49.52 -16.81
N GLN A 2 2.73 -49.86 -15.52
CA GLN A 2 1.81 -49.20 -14.58
C GLN A 2 2.24 -47.74 -14.48
N ALA A 3 1.30 -46.80 -14.61
CA ALA A 3 1.58 -45.39 -14.34
C ALA A 3 2.13 -45.29 -12.90
N PRO A 4 3.22 -44.53 -12.67
CA PRO A 4 3.70 -44.35 -11.32
C PRO A 4 2.56 -43.76 -10.46
N GLU A 5 2.37 -44.30 -9.25
CA GLU A 5 1.40 -43.76 -8.30
C GLU A 5 1.71 -42.28 -8.11
N ALA A 6 0.76 -41.41 -8.45
CA ALA A 6 0.94 -39.96 -8.40
C ALA A 6 1.50 -39.48 -7.04
N ALA A 7 1.18 -40.20 -5.95
CA ALA A 7 1.71 -39.96 -4.62
C ALA A 7 3.24 -40.10 -4.52
N ALA A 8 3.85 -41.10 -5.16
CA ALA A 8 5.30 -41.30 -5.17
C ALA A 8 5.99 -40.16 -5.94
N VAL A 9 5.42 -39.74 -7.07
CA VAL A 9 5.90 -38.60 -7.85
C VAL A 9 5.81 -37.31 -7.03
N PHE A 10 4.69 -37.05 -6.35
CA PHE A 10 4.56 -35.87 -5.50
C PHE A 10 5.54 -35.87 -4.32
N ALA A 11 5.81 -37.03 -3.71
CA ALA A 11 6.81 -37.16 -2.65
C ALA A 11 8.23 -36.86 -3.15
N ASP A 12 8.60 -37.37 -4.32
CA ASP A 12 9.93 -37.14 -4.94
C ASP A 12 10.18 -35.65 -5.24
N PHE A 13 9.12 -34.91 -5.59
CA PHE A 13 9.18 -33.45 -5.80
C PHE A 13 8.89 -32.63 -4.53
N GLN A 14 8.79 -33.27 -3.36
CA GLN A 14 8.44 -32.63 -2.08
C GLN A 14 7.15 -31.78 -2.16
N VAL A 15 6.21 -32.18 -3.01
CA VAL A 15 4.92 -31.51 -3.18
C VAL A 15 4.06 -31.81 -1.96
N GLY A 16 3.97 -30.85 -1.03
CA GLY A 16 3.08 -30.88 0.12
C GLY A 16 1.82 -30.04 -0.10
N ALA A 17 0.75 -30.33 0.65
CA ALA A 17 -0.36 -29.41 0.80
C ALA A 17 0.03 -28.31 1.80
N ASN A 18 -0.13 -27.04 1.42
CA ASN A 18 0.07 -25.94 2.35
C ASN A 18 -0.99 -26.02 3.46
N PRO A 19 -0.62 -26.17 4.74
CA PRO A 19 -1.59 -26.31 5.83
C PRO A 19 -2.42 -25.04 6.08
N LEU A 20 -1.98 -23.90 5.53
CA LEU A 20 -2.66 -22.62 5.63
C LEU A 20 -3.02 -22.13 4.23
N ALA A 21 -4.22 -21.57 4.08
CA ALA A 21 -4.49 -20.68 2.96
C ALA A 21 -3.51 -19.50 3.04
N CYS A 22 -2.68 -19.27 2.03
CA CYS A 22 -1.76 -18.15 2.05
C CYS A 22 -1.55 -17.57 0.66
N THR A 23 -1.07 -16.34 0.63
CA THR A 23 -0.55 -15.68 -0.56
C THR A 23 0.85 -16.20 -0.90
N VAL A 24 1.17 -16.22 -2.19
CA VAL A 24 2.53 -16.46 -2.69
C VAL A 24 2.91 -15.31 -3.62
N ASP A 25 4.20 -15.01 -3.69
CA ASP A 25 4.78 -13.96 -4.53
C ASP A 25 4.43 -14.14 -6.00
N GLY A 26 4.60 -15.35 -6.54
CA GLY A 26 4.30 -15.65 -7.94
C GLY A 26 4.11 -17.12 -8.22
N ALA A 27 3.45 -17.43 -9.35
CA ALA A 27 3.13 -18.80 -9.71
C ALA A 27 4.32 -19.57 -10.33
N LYS A 28 5.27 -18.85 -10.93
CA LYS A 28 6.37 -19.44 -11.72
C LYS A 28 7.60 -19.76 -10.86
N ARG A 29 8.20 -18.72 -10.28
CA ARG A 29 9.43 -18.79 -9.48
C ARG A 29 9.09 -18.50 -8.02
N ASP A 30 9.97 -18.94 -7.11
CA ASP A 30 9.94 -18.78 -5.66
C ASP A 30 8.76 -19.47 -4.98
N ARG A 31 7.51 -19.12 -5.34
CA ARG A 31 6.27 -19.71 -4.79
C ARG A 31 6.25 -19.63 -3.26
N ALA A 32 6.69 -18.49 -2.74
CA ALA A 32 6.91 -18.26 -1.33
C ALA A 32 6.07 -17.08 -0.82
N CYS A 33 5.76 -17.10 0.46
CA CYS A 33 5.08 -15.99 1.12
C CYS A 33 6.13 -15.01 1.66
N PHE A 34 6.04 -13.73 1.30
CA PHE A 34 6.92 -12.67 1.77
C PHE A 34 6.12 -11.54 2.41
N GLY A 35 6.66 -10.95 3.49
CA GLY A 35 5.96 -9.88 4.22
C GLY A 35 5.69 -8.61 3.40
N GLY A 36 6.60 -8.25 2.48
CA GLY A 36 6.41 -7.10 1.59
C GLY A 36 5.30 -7.31 0.57
N ASP A 37 5.18 -8.51 0.03
CA ASP A 37 4.10 -8.91 -0.88
C ASP A 37 2.75 -8.91 -0.17
N VAL A 38 2.69 -9.46 1.04
CA VAL A 38 1.46 -9.50 1.86
C VAL A 38 0.89 -8.10 2.11
N PHE A 39 1.75 -7.08 2.26
CA PHE A 39 1.32 -5.68 2.38
C PHE A 39 0.52 -5.17 1.16
N VAL A 40 0.86 -5.60 -0.05
CA VAL A 40 0.12 -5.22 -1.27
C VAL A 40 -1.03 -6.20 -1.54
N MET A 41 -0.73 -7.49 -1.49
CA MET A 41 -1.67 -8.56 -1.83
C MET A 41 -2.83 -8.60 -0.85
N GLY A 42 -2.58 -8.46 0.45
CA GLY A 42 -3.62 -8.47 1.48
C GLY A 42 -4.68 -7.40 1.23
N ARG A 43 -4.26 -6.16 0.97
CA ARG A 43 -5.17 -5.07 0.57
C ARG A 43 -5.90 -5.40 -0.74
N SER A 44 -5.19 -5.97 -1.71
CA SER A 44 -5.80 -6.36 -2.99
C SER A 44 -6.90 -7.40 -2.79
N LEU A 45 -6.70 -8.40 -1.92
CA LEU A 45 -7.71 -9.39 -1.56
C LEU A 45 -8.94 -8.73 -0.93
N ALA A 46 -8.74 -7.82 0.04
CA ALA A 46 -9.83 -7.14 0.72
C ALA A 46 -10.71 -6.28 -0.20
N TYR A 47 -10.17 -5.79 -1.32
CA TYR A 47 -10.91 -4.97 -2.29
C TYR A 47 -11.32 -5.72 -3.56
N SER A 48 -11.07 -7.03 -3.66
CA SER A 48 -11.45 -7.84 -4.82
C SER A 48 -12.26 -9.07 -4.44
N THR A 49 -11.62 -10.09 -3.88
CA THR A 49 -12.23 -11.41 -3.62
C THR A 49 -12.76 -11.55 -2.21
N ALA A 50 -12.35 -10.67 -1.29
CA ALA A 50 -12.60 -10.79 0.14
C ALA A 50 -12.15 -12.15 0.75
N ASP A 51 -11.18 -12.83 0.11
CA ASP A 51 -10.53 -14.01 0.67
C ASP A 51 -9.54 -13.59 1.78
N LEU A 52 -10.11 -13.26 2.93
CA LEU A 52 -9.36 -12.85 4.12
C LEU A 52 -8.64 -14.02 4.79
N ASP A 53 -9.06 -15.27 4.50
CA ASP A 53 -8.42 -16.48 5.03
C ASP A 53 -7.00 -16.62 4.49
N ALA A 54 -6.78 -16.33 3.20
CA ALA A 54 -5.45 -16.28 2.60
C ALA A 54 -4.55 -15.21 3.24
N TRP A 55 -5.11 -14.03 3.56
CA TRP A 55 -4.36 -12.98 4.26
C TRP A 55 -4.00 -13.40 5.69
N ARG A 56 -4.96 -13.95 6.43
CA ARG A 56 -4.77 -14.46 7.79
C ARG A 56 -3.73 -15.56 7.85
N GLY A 57 -3.76 -16.52 6.93
CA GLY A 57 -2.80 -17.61 6.92
C GLY A 57 -1.39 -17.15 6.51
N SER A 58 -1.26 -16.15 5.63
CA SER A 58 0.04 -15.49 5.39
C SER A 58 0.61 -14.83 6.64
N ILE A 59 -0.21 -14.12 7.42
CA ILE A 59 0.22 -13.53 8.69
C ILE A 59 0.72 -14.64 9.62
N ARG A 60 -0.07 -15.70 9.82
CA ARG A 60 0.31 -16.84 10.67
C ARG A 60 1.62 -17.51 10.23
N LEU A 61 1.82 -17.68 8.92
CA LEU A 61 3.02 -18.27 8.36
C LEU A 61 4.27 -17.41 8.60
N LEU A 62 4.14 -16.09 8.50
CA LEU A 62 5.24 -15.13 8.67
C LEU A 62 5.50 -14.75 10.14
N THR A 63 4.60 -15.08 11.06
CA THR A 63 4.75 -14.84 12.49
C THR A 63 4.73 -16.13 13.34
N PRO A 64 5.53 -17.17 13.03
CA PRO A 64 5.45 -18.43 13.75
C PRO A 64 5.85 -18.28 15.22
N GLU A 65 5.40 -19.19 16.07
CA GLU A 65 5.81 -19.22 17.48
C GLU A 65 7.31 -19.49 17.61
N HIS A 66 8.03 -18.58 18.26
CA HIS A 66 9.46 -18.73 18.54
C HIS A 66 9.66 -19.20 19.96
N ARG A 67 10.44 -20.27 20.13
CA ARG A 67 10.80 -20.82 21.45
C ARG A 67 12.05 -20.18 22.07
N ASP A 68 12.80 -19.34 21.34
CA ASP A 68 14.10 -18.82 21.78
C ASP A 68 14.18 -17.30 21.97
N LYS A 69 15.08 -16.88 22.87
CA LYS A 69 15.40 -15.48 23.23
C LYS A 69 16.24 -14.72 22.18
N GLY A 70 16.29 -15.22 20.94
CA GLY A 70 17.05 -14.63 19.83
C GLY A 70 16.39 -13.37 19.25
N PRO A 71 17.03 -12.71 18.25
CA PRO A 71 16.36 -11.67 17.47
C PRO A 71 15.03 -12.21 16.91
N PRO A 72 13.98 -11.35 16.75
CA PRO A 72 12.73 -11.79 16.15
C PRO A 72 13.01 -12.49 14.81
N PRO A 73 12.25 -13.53 14.42
CA PRO A 73 12.49 -14.32 13.21
C PRO A 73 12.90 -13.46 12.04
N SER A 74 14.17 -13.56 11.65
CA SER A 74 14.73 -12.85 10.50
C SER A 74 14.56 -13.63 9.21
N TYR A 75 14.12 -14.90 9.25
CA TYR A 75 14.05 -15.77 8.08
C TYR A 75 12.88 -15.44 7.13
N ALA A 76 11.85 -14.75 7.61
CA ALA A 76 10.65 -14.42 6.85
C ALA A 76 10.73 -13.06 6.13
N PHE A 77 11.83 -12.33 6.29
CA PHE A 77 11.94 -10.94 5.83
C PHE A 77 13.20 -10.77 4.98
N HIS A 78 12.99 -10.61 3.68
CA HIS A 78 14.01 -10.21 2.72
C HIS A 78 14.79 -8.95 3.19
N SER A 79 14.15 -8.08 4.00
CA SER A 79 14.77 -6.92 4.64
C SER A 79 13.97 -6.32 5.80
N LEU A 80 14.58 -5.34 6.48
CA LEU A 80 13.90 -4.59 7.53
C LEU A 80 12.66 -3.86 7.01
N THR A 81 12.70 -3.31 5.80
CA THR A 81 11.53 -2.68 5.17
C THR A 81 10.37 -3.67 5.04
N TYR A 82 10.64 -4.89 4.56
CA TYR A 82 9.61 -5.93 4.40
C TYR A 82 9.01 -6.36 5.76
N ALA A 83 9.85 -6.43 6.80
CA ALA A 83 9.41 -6.71 8.15
C ALA A 83 8.46 -5.62 8.68
N LEU A 84 8.79 -4.35 8.44
CA LEU A 84 7.97 -3.22 8.86
C LEU A 84 6.66 -3.13 8.06
N LEU A 85 6.69 -3.42 6.76
CA LEU A 85 5.48 -3.49 5.94
C LEU A 85 4.53 -4.62 6.38
N LEU A 86 5.05 -5.75 6.88
CA LEU A 86 4.20 -6.77 7.48
C LEU A 86 3.46 -6.24 8.72
N VAL A 87 4.09 -5.43 9.58
CA VAL A 87 3.42 -4.79 10.73
C VAL A 87 2.23 -3.97 10.27
N VAL A 88 2.42 -3.16 9.21
CA VAL A 88 1.33 -2.37 8.62
C VAL A 88 0.25 -3.28 8.05
N SER A 89 0.64 -4.35 7.36
CA SER A 89 -0.30 -5.31 6.78
C SER A 89 -1.16 -6.02 7.84
N ILE A 90 -0.61 -6.34 9.01
CA ILE A 90 -1.36 -6.95 10.11
C ILE A 90 -2.41 -5.98 10.65
N LYS A 91 -2.04 -4.70 10.78
CA LYS A 91 -3.00 -3.65 11.14
C LYS A 91 -4.09 -3.51 10.08
N ASP A 92 -3.73 -3.50 8.79
CA ASP A 92 -4.73 -3.41 7.71
C ASP A 92 -5.65 -4.62 7.69
N TYR A 93 -5.12 -5.83 7.88
CA TYR A 93 -5.92 -7.04 8.04
C TYR A 93 -6.96 -6.84 9.14
N TRP A 94 -6.55 -6.40 10.32
CA TRP A 94 -7.48 -6.14 11.43
C TRP A 94 -8.54 -5.10 11.05
N MET A 95 -8.16 -4.03 10.36
CA MET A 95 -9.12 -3.01 9.91
C MET A 95 -10.14 -3.57 8.92
N HIS A 96 -9.73 -4.43 7.99
CA HIS A 96 -10.60 -5.02 6.97
C HIS A 96 -11.42 -6.21 7.48
N ALA A 97 -10.82 -7.09 8.29
CA ALA A 97 -11.45 -8.32 8.79
C ALA A 97 -12.25 -8.10 10.08
N GLY A 98 -11.86 -7.14 10.91
CA GLY A 98 -12.42 -6.96 12.27
C GLY A 98 -11.90 -7.97 13.30
N GLU A 99 -11.03 -8.90 12.91
CA GLU A 99 -10.51 -9.97 13.77
C GLU A 99 -9.33 -9.50 14.63
N ARG A 100 -9.61 -9.19 15.90
CA ARG A 100 -8.59 -8.75 16.86
C ARG A 100 -7.58 -9.84 17.23
N GLU A 101 -8.02 -11.09 17.30
CA GLU A 101 -7.20 -12.25 17.69
C GLU A 101 -5.94 -12.40 16.81
N ALA A 102 -6.04 -12.10 15.52
CA ALA A 102 -4.89 -12.15 14.61
C ALA A 102 -3.77 -11.18 15.03
N VAL A 103 -4.14 -10.00 15.54
CA VAL A 103 -3.19 -9.03 16.12
C VAL A 103 -2.63 -9.58 17.43
N GLU A 104 -3.50 -9.97 18.36
CA GLU A 104 -3.11 -10.44 19.70
C GLU A 104 -2.11 -11.60 19.66
N SER A 105 -2.33 -12.55 18.75
CA SER A 105 -1.47 -13.74 18.57
C SER A 105 -0.01 -13.41 18.20
N CYS A 106 0.24 -12.23 17.62
CA CYS A 106 1.56 -11.82 17.15
C CYS A 106 2.06 -10.48 17.72
N PHE A 107 1.24 -9.72 18.45
CA PHE A 107 1.52 -8.33 18.83
C PHE A 107 2.85 -8.15 19.56
N GLN A 108 3.13 -9.00 20.56
CA GLN A 108 4.39 -8.94 21.32
C GLN A 108 5.64 -9.09 20.41
N LYS A 109 5.52 -9.84 19.31
CA LYS A 109 6.60 -10.01 18.32
C LYS A 109 6.77 -8.75 17.49
N LEU A 110 5.66 -8.09 17.13
CA LEU A 110 5.68 -6.81 16.43
C LEU A 110 6.33 -5.73 17.30
N GLU A 111 6.01 -5.65 18.59
CA GLU A 111 6.66 -4.71 19.52
C GLU A 111 8.17 -4.93 19.59
N LYS A 112 8.62 -6.19 19.69
CA LYS A 112 10.05 -6.54 19.64
C LYS A 112 10.70 -6.10 18.33
N LEU A 113 10.02 -6.25 17.20
CA LEU A 113 10.51 -5.81 15.90
C LEU A 113 10.64 -4.28 15.83
N ILE A 114 9.64 -3.53 16.30
CA ILE A 114 9.67 -2.06 16.36
C ILE A 114 10.85 -1.58 17.21
N HIS A 115 11.00 -2.12 18.43
CA HIS A 115 12.13 -1.76 19.29
C HIS A 115 13.48 -2.24 18.76
N TYR A 116 13.52 -3.35 18.01
CA TYR A 116 14.74 -3.77 17.31
C TYR A 116 15.13 -2.79 16.21
N ALA A 117 14.17 -2.37 15.38
CA ALA A 117 14.39 -1.36 14.35
C ALA A 117 14.86 -0.02 14.96
N ASP A 118 14.29 0.38 16.10
CA ASP A 118 14.62 1.64 16.78
C ASP A 118 16.09 1.72 17.24
N LYS A 119 16.75 0.56 17.50
CA LYS A 119 18.19 0.51 17.84
C LYS A 119 19.09 1.04 16.72
N PHE A 120 18.57 1.13 15.49
CA PHE A 120 19.26 1.70 14.34
C PHE A 120 18.99 3.19 14.15
N THR A 121 18.37 3.86 15.13
CA THR A 121 18.22 5.32 15.11
C THR A 121 19.59 5.99 15.21
N ASN A 122 19.95 6.77 14.21
CA ASN A 122 21.19 7.55 14.19
C ASN A 122 21.02 8.90 14.91
N ALA A 123 22.11 9.69 14.97
CA ALA A 123 22.12 10.98 15.66
C ALA A 123 21.13 12.02 15.09
N ALA A 124 20.73 11.87 13.82
CA ALA A 124 19.72 12.72 13.18
C ALA A 124 18.27 12.27 13.47
N GLY A 125 18.07 11.18 14.23
CA GLY A 125 16.75 10.65 14.56
C GLY A 125 16.13 9.76 13.46
N LEU A 126 16.90 9.41 12.43
CA LEU A 126 16.50 8.55 11.31
C LEU A 126 16.97 7.11 11.53
N ILE A 127 16.29 6.16 10.91
CA ILE A 127 16.72 4.76 10.87
C ILE A 127 17.79 4.57 9.80
N GLU A 128 18.90 4.00 10.23
CA GLU A 128 20.05 3.61 9.41
C GLU A 128 20.44 2.17 9.74
N ALA A 129 19.77 1.21 9.10
CA ALA A 129 20.01 -0.21 9.32
C ALA A 129 21.39 -0.66 8.80
N PRO A 130 21.98 -1.77 9.27
CA PRO A 130 23.19 -2.32 8.65
C PRO A 130 22.90 -2.85 7.22
N PRO A 131 23.90 -2.88 6.31
CA PRO A 131 23.69 -3.21 4.89
C PRO A 131 22.93 -4.52 4.62
N HIS A 132 23.16 -5.56 5.42
CA HIS A 132 22.47 -6.86 5.25
C HIS A 132 20.95 -6.80 5.51
N LEU A 133 20.45 -5.75 6.16
CA LEU A 133 19.02 -5.51 6.41
C LEU A 133 18.40 -4.50 5.45
N GLN A 134 19.19 -3.90 4.56
CA GLN A 134 18.75 -2.82 3.66
C GLN A 134 18.28 -3.33 2.30
N MET A 135 18.33 -4.64 2.04
CA MET A 135 17.93 -5.23 0.76
C MET A 135 16.50 -4.80 0.36
N THR A 136 16.33 -4.17 -0.78
CA THR A 136 14.99 -3.80 -1.23
C THR A 136 14.97 -3.79 -2.74
N TRP A 137 13.84 -4.18 -3.30
CA TRP A 137 13.60 -4.19 -4.73
C TRP A 137 13.23 -2.80 -5.27
N PHE A 138 12.88 -1.86 -4.37
CA PHE A 138 12.54 -0.50 -4.73
C PHE A 138 13.49 0.51 -4.06
N PRO A 139 14.12 1.40 -4.86
CA PRO A 139 14.02 1.50 -6.33
C PRO A 139 14.66 0.30 -7.07
N MET A 140 14.24 0.04 -8.32
CA MET A 140 14.72 -1.08 -9.15
C MET A 140 16.23 -1.08 -9.47
N GLY A 141 16.97 -0.06 -9.02
CA GLY A 141 18.44 0.00 -9.06
C GLY A 141 19.13 -0.74 -7.91
N GLY A 142 18.38 -1.36 -7.00
CA GLY A 142 18.88 -2.05 -5.83
C GLY A 142 18.73 -1.24 -4.53
N PRO A 143 19.23 -1.76 -3.40
CA PRO A 143 19.04 -1.14 -2.11
C PRO A 143 19.73 0.23 -2.03
N VAL A 144 19.02 1.20 -1.45
CA VAL A 144 19.62 2.48 -1.07
C VAL A 144 20.39 2.27 0.23
N LEU A 145 21.72 2.28 0.13
CA LEU A 145 22.58 2.05 1.28
C LEU A 145 22.67 3.28 2.20
N GLY A 146 22.61 3.01 3.51
CA GLY A 146 22.59 4.04 4.57
C GLY A 146 21.17 4.52 4.89
N VAL A 147 21.02 5.82 5.15
CA VAL A 147 19.71 6.43 5.42
C VAL A 147 18.91 6.48 4.12
N SER A 148 17.86 5.67 4.03
CA SER A 148 16.92 5.65 2.90
C SER A 148 15.53 6.15 3.30
N SER A 149 14.90 6.90 2.40
CA SER A 149 13.55 7.42 2.63
C SER A 149 12.50 6.31 2.69
N GLY A 150 12.61 5.29 1.83
CA GLY A 150 11.68 4.15 1.83
C GLY A 150 11.63 3.42 3.17
N LEU A 151 12.80 3.12 3.77
CA LEU A 151 12.87 2.47 5.08
C LEU A 151 12.28 3.35 6.19
N ASN A 152 12.59 4.65 6.19
CA ASN A 152 12.12 5.57 7.22
C ASN A 152 10.60 5.82 7.13
N VAL A 153 10.04 5.90 5.92
CA VAL A 153 8.57 5.97 5.72
C VAL A 153 7.90 4.66 6.17
N ALA A 154 8.48 3.50 5.86
CA ALA A 154 7.95 2.21 6.33
C ALA A 154 8.00 2.10 7.86
N TYR A 155 9.07 2.56 8.51
CA TYR A 155 9.17 2.58 9.98
C TYR A 155 8.17 3.54 10.60
N TYR A 156 7.96 4.72 10.00
CA TYR A 156 6.93 5.66 10.43
C TYR A 156 5.52 5.03 10.40
N ASP A 157 5.15 4.38 9.29
CA ASP A 157 3.83 3.73 9.19
C ASP A 157 3.70 2.53 10.15
N ALA A 158 4.78 1.79 10.36
CA ALA A 158 4.81 0.69 11.32
C ALA A 158 4.64 1.17 12.77
N LEU A 159 5.24 2.31 13.15
CA LEU A 159 5.02 2.94 14.46
C LEU A 159 3.55 3.35 14.65
N LEU A 160 2.95 4.02 13.66
CA LEU A 160 1.54 4.40 13.71
C LEU A 160 0.62 3.17 13.77
N SER A 161 0.93 2.13 12.99
CA SER A 161 0.18 0.88 12.98
C SER A 161 0.27 0.16 14.32
N THR A 162 1.46 0.11 14.93
CA THR A 162 1.66 -0.49 16.26
C THR A 162 0.95 0.31 17.34
N ALA A 163 0.97 1.65 17.26
CA ALA A 163 0.20 2.51 18.17
C ALA A 163 -1.31 2.24 18.10
N ALA A 164 -1.86 2.10 16.88
CA ALA A 164 -3.27 1.80 16.67
C ALA A 164 -3.68 0.41 17.19
N MET A 165 -2.75 -0.55 17.15
CA MET A 165 -2.98 -1.91 17.66
C MET A 165 -2.74 -2.04 19.18
N SER A 166 -1.90 -1.19 19.78
CA SER A 166 -1.54 -1.26 21.21
C SER A 166 -2.73 -1.00 22.14
N GLU A 167 -2.88 -1.81 23.18
CA GLU A 167 -3.81 -1.56 24.30
C GLU A 167 -3.15 -0.82 25.47
N ASN A 168 -1.82 -0.91 25.56
CA ASN A 168 -1.05 -0.23 26.59
C ASN A 168 -0.85 1.25 26.22
N GLU A 169 -1.33 2.15 27.08
CA GLU A 169 -1.28 3.59 26.86
C GLU A 169 0.14 4.16 26.86
N LEU A 170 1.04 3.60 27.70
CA LEU A 170 2.43 4.02 27.76
C LEU A 170 3.18 3.62 26.48
N SER A 171 3.03 2.38 26.03
CA SER A 171 3.61 1.92 24.75
C SER A 171 3.04 2.73 23.58
N ARG A 172 1.71 2.94 23.54
CA ARG A 172 1.04 3.77 22.53
C ARG A 172 1.63 5.17 22.47
N SER A 173 1.78 5.82 23.63
CA SER A 173 2.37 7.16 23.73
C SER A 173 3.81 7.19 23.22
N TRP A 174 4.62 6.17 23.53
CA TRP A 174 5.98 6.06 23.01
C TRP A 174 6.00 5.91 21.48
N TYR A 175 5.17 5.05 20.90
CA TYR A 175 5.08 4.85 19.45
C TYR A 175 4.70 6.15 18.73
N LEU A 176 3.69 6.87 19.22
CA LEU A 176 3.24 8.14 18.64
C LEU A 176 4.29 9.25 18.77
N PHE A 177 4.93 9.35 19.94
CA PHE A 177 6.02 10.28 20.14
C PHE A 177 7.18 9.99 19.18
N ARG A 178 7.61 8.73 19.08
CA ARG A 178 8.69 8.32 18.19
C ARG A 178 8.35 8.56 16.71
N ALA A 179 7.10 8.33 16.31
CA ALA A 179 6.63 8.65 14.96
C ALA A 179 6.72 10.16 14.69
N SER A 180 6.30 10.99 15.65
CA SER A 180 6.38 12.45 15.52
C SER A 180 7.83 12.96 15.38
N THR A 181 8.77 12.40 16.15
CA THR A 181 10.19 12.77 16.06
C THR A 181 10.81 12.31 14.74
N LEU A 182 10.46 11.11 14.28
CA LEU A 182 10.90 10.57 12.99
C LEU A 182 10.39 11.42 11.81
N LYS A 183 9.12 11.81 11.83
CA LYS A 183 8.53 12.68 10.82
C LYS A 183 9.30 13.99 10.70
N ARG A 184 9.60 14.65 11.83
CA ARG A 184 10.42 15.88 11.84
C ARG A 184 11.80 15.63 11.26
N ALA A 185 12.48 14.57 11.68
CA ALA A 185 13.80 14.22 11.16
C ALA A 185 13.78 14.00 9.63
N MET A 186 12.77 13.29 9.10
CA MET A 186 12.63 13.12 7.65
C MET A 186 12.40 14.45 6.94
N THR A 187 11.56 15.34 7.48
CA THR A 187 11.31 16.67 6.92
C THR A 187 12.54 17.58 6.99
N GLU A 188 13.35 17.48 8.03
CA GLU A 188 14.55 18.33 8.20
C GLU A 188 15.73 17.85 7.36
N GLN A 189 15.88 16.53 7.18
CA GLN A 189 17.09 15.94 6.60
C GLN A 189 16.92 15.38 5.19
N LEU A 190 15.71 14.94 4.81
CA LEU A 190 15.47 14.24 3.55
C LEU A 190 14.53 14.99 2.60
N TRP A 191 13.81 16.00 3.08
CA TRP A 191 12.87 16.77 2.25
C TRP A 191 13.60 17.90 1.51
N ASN A 192 13.40 17.95 0.20
CA ASN A 192 13.86 19.04 -0.64
C ASN A 192 12.70 20.03 -0.88
N ASN A 193 12.77 21.20 -0.26
CA ASN A 193 11.73 22.24 -0.38
C ASN A 193 11.63 22.84 -1.79
N GLU A 194 12.75 22.97 -2.50
CA GLU A 194 12.77 23.58 -3.84
C GLU A 194 12.07 22.68 -4.87
N LEU A 195 12.32 21.38 -4.75
CA LEU A 195 11.77 20.38 -5.67
C LEU A 195 10.44 19.78 -5.21
N GLY A 196 10.05 19.98 -3.94
CA GLY A 196 8.84 19.40 -3.37
C GLY A 196 8.88 17.87 -3.32
N ILE A 197 10.05 17.30 -3.07
CA ILE A 197 10.27 15.84 -3.05
C ILE A 197 10.99 15.40 -1.78
N LEU A 198 10.70 14.16 -1.37
CA LEU A 198 11.52 13.40 -0.46
C LEU A 198 12.66 12.76 -1.26
N GLN A 199 13.90 13.09 -0.92
CA GLN A 199 15.10 12.54 -1.54
C GLN A 199 15.13 11.02 -1.40
N MET A 200 15.85 10.31 -2.28
CA MET A 200 15.91 8.85 -2.26
C MET A 200 16.67 8.31 -1.02
N GLY A 201 17.75 8.98 -0.62
CA GLY A 201 18.53 8.67 0.58
C GLY A 201 19.58 9.74 0.85
N ALA A 202 20.07 9.84 2.07
CA ALA A 202 20.96 10.92 2.50
C ALA A 202 22.35 10.88 1.84
N SER A 203 22.77 9.71 1.34
CA SER A 203 24.05 9.49 0.65
C SER A 203 23.96 9.72 -0.87
N LEU A 204 22.79 10.06 -1.38
CA LEU A 204 22.50 10.21 -2.81
C LEU A 204 22.28 11.68 -3.18
N PRO A 205 22.34 12.04 -4.48
CA PRO A 205 22.06 13.39 -4.93
C PRO A 205 20.70 13.90 -4.43
N ALA A 206 20.64 15.16 -4.00
CA ALA A 206 19.45 15.77 -3.41
C ALA A 206 18.29 16.01 -4.41
N ASP A 207 18.54 15.82 -5.70
CA ASP A 207 17.57 15.80 -6.80
C ASP A 207 17.17 14.37 -7.22
N GLY A 208 17.83 13.35 -6.65
CA GLY A 208 17.46 11.96 -6.82
C GLY A 208 16.24 11.59 -5.98
N PHE A 209 15.18 11.11 -6.62
CA PHE A 209 13.95 10.70 -5.94
C PHE A 209 13.48 9.32 -6.39
N SER A 210 12.68 8.71 -5.54
CA SER A 210 11.91 7.51 -5.85
C SER A 210 10.42 7.86 -5.78
N GLN A 211 9.69 7.58 -6.86
CA GLN A 211 8.26 7.88 -6.96
C GLN A 211 7.46 7.08 -5.93
N ASP A 212 7.85 5.84 -5.67
CA ASP A 212 7.25 4.97 -4.67
C ASP A 212 7.43 5.50 -3.24
N ALA A 213 8.64 5.92 -2.85
CA ALA A 213 8.87 6.50 -1.53
C ALA A 213 8.11 7.82 -1.34
N ASN A 214 8.07 8.67 -2.37
CA ASN A 214 7.35 9.95 -2.34
C ASN A 214 5.83 9.74 -2.26
N ALA A 215 5.27 8.88 -3.11
CA ALA A 215 3.85 8.59 -3.11
C ALA A 215 3.44 7.90 -1.80
N TYR A 216 4.26 6.99 -1.26
CA TYR A 216 3.99 6.41 0.05
C TYR A 216 4.01 7.47 1.16
N ALA A 217 5.00 8.36 1.18
CA ALA A 217 5.09 9.46 2.15
C ALA A 217 3.89 10.42 2.09
N LEU A 218 3.37 10.68 0.88
CA LEU A 218 2.17 11.51 0.67
C LEU A 218 0.93 10.87 1.31
N THR A 219 0.75 9.54 1.22
CA THR A 219 -0.39 8.86 1.88
C THR A 219 -0.38 8.97 3.40
N LYS A 220 0.77 9.36 3.98
CA LYS A 220 0.98 9.52 5.42
C LYS A 220 1.07 10.97 5.85
N THR A 221 0.88 11.90 4.92
CA THR A 221 0.96 13.35 5.16
C THR A 221 2.29 13.73 5.82
N ILE A 222 3.37 12.97 5.57
CA ILE A 222 4.72 13.27 6.10
C ILE A 222 5.18 14.61 5.53
N THR A 223 4.80 14.87 4.29
CA THR A 223 5.11 16.07 3.52
C THR A 223 3.90 17.00 3.55
N SER A 224 4.08 18.25 3.98
CA SER A 224 3.03 19.27 3.94
C SER A 224 2.95 19.88 2.54
N VAL A 225 1.81 19.70 1.86
CA VAL A 225 1.49 20.52 0.68
C VAL A 225 0.91 21.83 1.19
N THR A 226 1.77 22.75 1.64
CA THR A 226 1.37 24.13 1.94
C THR A 226 1.49 24.98 0.67
N GLY A 227 0.34 25.39 0.11
CA GLY A 227 0.24 26.50 -0.83
C GLY A 227 0.23 26.13 -2.31
N ALA A 228 -0.85 26.51 -3.01
CA ALA A 228 -0.94 26.96 -4.41
C ALA A 228 -0.19 26.21 -5.55
N GLY A 229 0.35 25.01 -5.33
CA GLY A 229 1.21 24.30 -6.29
C GLY A 229 0.49 23.30 -7.21
N LEU A 230 -0.82 23.11 -7.10
CA LEU A 230 -1.59 22.29 -8.05
C LEU A 230 -2.04 23.06 -9.30
N ALA A 231 -1.62 24.33 -9.46
CA ALA A 231 -1.85 25.13 -10.67
C ALA A 231 -0.58 25.40 -11.49
N SER A 232 0.58 24.82 -11.16
CA SER A 232 1.72 24.75 -12.08
C SER A 232 2.68 23.61 -11.73
N PRO A 233 3.29 23.02 -12.76
CA PRO A 233 3.42 21.58 -12.89
C PRO A 233 4.65 21.06 -12.14
N VAL A 234 4.54 19.82 -11.64
CA VAL A 234 5.71 18.92 -11.57
C VAL A 234 6.43 19.05 -12.92
N PRO A 235 7.70 19.46 -12.98
CA PRO A 235 8.40 19.62 -14.25
C PRO A 235 8.24 18.33 -15.07
N THR A 236 7.62 18.45 -16.24
CA THR A 236 7.36 17.40 -17.22
C THR A 236 8.64 16.84 -17.87
N HIS A 237 9.77 16.88 -17.18
CA HIS A 237 11.00 16.17 -17.55
C HIS A 237 10.94 14.66 -17.25
N LEU A 238 9.75 14.12 -17.03
CA LEU A 238 9.46 12.68 -16.95
C LEU A 238 9.51 12.01 -18.34
N GLY A 239 10.62 12.20 -19.03
CA GLY A 239 10.92 11.63 -20.32
C GLY A 239 12.40 11.80 -20.65
N SER A 240 13.15 10.69 -20.52
CA SER A 240 14.51 10.45 -21.02
C SER A 240 15.68 10.79 -20.09
N PRO A 241 16.65 9.87 -19.87
CA PRO A 241 18.01 10.29 -19.66
C PRO A 241 18.54 10.85 -21.00
N SER A 242 19.04 12.08 -20.97
CA SER A 242 19.64 12.86 -22.08
C SER A 242 18.72 13.77 -22.90
N LYS A 243 19.21 15.02 -23.06
CA LYS A 243 18.67 16.24 -23.71
C LYS A 243 17.85 16.04 -25.01
N ARG A 244 16.74 16.80 -25.17
CA ARG A 244 16.59 18.05 -26.00
C ARG A 244 15.10 18.29 -26.41
N SER A 245 14.59 19.50 -26.12
CA SER A 245 13.46 20.26 -26.74
C SER A 245 12.31 19.54 -27.49
N SER A 246 11.07 19.72 -27.01
CA SER A 246 10.01 20.54 -27.65
C SER A 246 8.64 20.36 -26.95
N PRO A 247 7.73 21.37 -27.03
CA PRO A 247 6.60 21.54 -26.12
C PRO A 247 5.27 21.04 -26.70
N GLU A 248 4.34 20.68 -25.81
CA GLU A 248 2.87 20.52 -25.97
C GLU A 248 2.35 19.13 -25.56
N VAL A 249 2.14 18.95 -24.25
CA VAL A 249 1.11 18.03 -23.72
C VAL A 249 0.52 18.67 -22.45
N ARG A 250 -0.80 18.89 -22.43
CA ARG A 250 -1.56 19.44 -21.28
C ARG A 250 -1.88 18.33 -20.25
N PRO A 251 -2.05 18.66 -18.95
CA PRO A 251 -1.85 17.73 -17.84
C PRO A 251 -3.14 17.06 -17.33
N GLY A 252 -3.00 15.82 -16.87
CA GLY A 252 -3.95 15.07 -16.03
C GLY A 252 -3.34 14.76 -14.64
N PRO A 253 -4.13 14.20 -13.69
CA PRO A 253 -3.79 14.14 -12.26
C PRO A 253 -2.62 13.20 -11.90
N PRO A 254 -1.97 13.40 -10.74
CA PRO A 254 -0.72 12.74 -10.35
C PRO A 254 -0.95 11.29 -9.91
N TRP A 255 -0.44 10.32 -10.67
CA TRP A 255 -0.59 8.90 -10.37
C TRP A 255 0.48 8.38 -9.40
N ILE A 256 -0.01 7.53 -8.49
CA ILE A 256 0.68 6.88 -7.36
C ILE A 256 1.42 5.60 -7.82
N CYS A 257 2.65 5.43 -7.32
CA CYS A 257 3.47 4.22 -7.18
C CYS A 257 3.56 3.22 -8.36
N SER A 258 4.44 3.50 -9.31
CA SER A 258 5.69 2.74 -9.53
C SER A 258 6.61 3.66 -10.33
N GLY A 259 7.94 3.48 -10.27
CA GLY A 259 8.94 4.28 -11.00
C GLY A 259 8.86 4.22 -12.55
N GLN A 260 7.71 3.83 -13.08
CA GLN A 260 7.30 3.88 -14.47
C GLN A 260 5.91 4.49 -14.49
N SER A 261 5.70 5.41 -15.42
CA SER A 261 4.46 6.12 -15.74
C SER A 261 3.36 5.19 -16.31
N GLY A 262 3.15 4.04 -15.67
CA GLY A 262 2.12 3.07 -16.01
C GLY A 262 2.07 1.99 -14.93
N ILE A 263 0.86 1.48 -14.69
CA ILE A 263 0.68 0.11 -14.17
C ILE A 263 1.67 -0.79 -14.93
N PRO A 264 2.37 -1.75 -14.30
CA PRO A 264 3.05 -2.84 -14.98
C PRO A 264 2.03 -3.66 -15.78
N CYS A 265 1.50 -3.06 -16.84
CA CYS A 265 0.40 -3.55 -17.64
C CYS A 265 1.08 -4.29 -18.78
N PRO A 266 0.95 -5.62 -18.81
CA PRO A 266 1.59 -6.41 -19.85
C PRO A 266 1.14 -5.94 -21.23
N PRO A 267 1.99 -6.10 -22.26
CA PRO A 267 1.57 -5.90 -23.64
C PRO A 267 0.30 -6.73 -23.88
N ARG A 268 -0.76 -6.10 -24.40
CA ARG A 268 -2.10 -6.73 -24.56
C ARG A 268 -2.09 -7.95 -25.48
N ARG A 269 -0.99 -8.20 -26.19
CA ARG A 269 -0.74 -9.33 -27.11
C ARG A 269 0.77 -9.60 -27.15
N GLY A 270 1.16 -10.81 -27.55
CA GLY A 270 2.56 -11.18 -27.77
C GLY A 270 3.02 -12.35 -26.89
N PRO A 271 4.27 -12.81 -27.07
CA PRO A 271 4.77 -14.03 -26.45
C PRO A 271 4.93 -13.94 -24.93
N THR A 272 4.98 -12.72 -24.37
CA THR A 272 5.11 -12.46 -22.94
C THR A 272 3.78 -12.16 -22.27
N TYR A 273 2.67 -12.06 -23.01
CA TYR A 273 1.35 -11.79 -22.42
C TYR A 273 0.92 -12.92 -21.50
N SER A 274 0.79 -12.61 -20.21
CA SER A 274 0.38 -13.56 -19.16
C SER A 274 -1.05 -13.37 -18.66
N GLY A 275 -1.70 -12.25 -19.00
CA GLY A 275 -2.97 -11.85 -18.39
C GLY A 275 -2.87 -11.42 -16.91
N ALA A 276 -1.67 -11.30 -16.35
CA ALA A 276 -1.42 -10.94 -14.96
C ALA A 276 -0.42 -9.78 -14.82
N HIS A 277 -0.36 -9.16 -13.64
CA HIS A 277 0.64 -8.15 -13.31
C HIS A 277 2.03 -8.80 -13.14
N TRP A 278 3.07 -8.18 -13.67
CA TRP A 278 4.44 -8.73 -13.68
C TRP A 278 5.25 -8.26 -12.47
N GLU A 279 6.26 -9.05 -12.09
CA GLU A 279 7.20 -8.72 -11.02
C GLU A 279 7.97 -7.44 -11.33
N ALA A 280 8.59 -7.37 -12.51
CA ALA A 280 9.31 -6.19 -12.96
C ALA A 280 9.39 -6.11 -14.49
N MET A 281 9.46 -4.90 -15.02
CA MET A 281 9.61 -4.63 -16.45
C MET A 281 10.61 -3.51 -16.72
N LYS A 282 11.18 -3.52 -17.91
CA LYS A 282 11.99 -2.40 -18.42
C LYS A 282 11.09 -1.27 -18.90
N LEU A 283 11.68 -0.09 -19.12
CA LEU A 283 10.97 1.09 -19.62
C LEU A 283 10.31 0.88 -20.99
N ASP A 284 10.82 -0.05 -21.79
CA ASP A 284 10.26 -0.41 -23.09
C ASP A 284 9.10 -1.43 -23.01
N GLY A 285 8.68 -1.81 -21.80
CA GLY A 285 7.62 -2.79 -21.56
C GLY A 285 8.04 -4.26 -21.72
N SER A 286 9.34 -4.53 -21.92
CA SER A 286 9.86 -5.89 -21.95
C SER A 286 10.17 -6.43 -20.54
N PRO A 287 10.19 -7.76 -20.34
CA PRO A 287 10.59 -8.37 -19.07
C PRO A 287 11.98 -7.88 -18.62
N LEU A 288 12.14 -7.57 -17.32
CA LEU A 288 13.41 -7.05 -16.77
C LEU A 288 14.58 -8.01 -17.04
N VAL A 289 14.37 -9.28 -16.72
CA VAL A 289 15.30 -10.40 -16.93
C VAL A 289 14.54 -11.63 -17.39
N HIS A 290 15.23 -12.63 -17.95
CA HIS A 290 14.60 -13.84 -18.50
C HIS A 290 13.80 -14.66 -17.48
N ASP A 291 14.20 -14.63 -16.20
CA ASP A 291 13.60 -15.40 -15.12
C ASP A 291 12.57 -14.61 -14.31
N VAL A 292 12.31 -13.34 -14.64
CA VAL A 292 11.31 -12.49 -13.96
C VAL A 292 9.91 -13.11 -14.00
N SER A 293 9.18 -13.07 -12.88
CA SER A 293 7.82 -13.57 -12.83
C SER A 293 6.87 -12.67 -13.62
N LEU A 294 6.05 -13.28 -14.49
CA LEU A 294 5.03 -12.60 -15.28
C LEU A 294 3.64 -12.66 -14.60
N ALA A 295 3.60 -13.11 -13.35
CA ALA A 295 2.41 -13.13 -12.50
C ALA A 295 2.90 -12.99 -11.06
N HIS A 296 2.93 -11.75 -10.54
CA HIS A 296 3.52 -11.45 -9.24
C HIS A 296 2.60 -10.58 -8.37
N GLY A 297 2.42 -10.99 -7.13
CA GLY A 297 1.45 -10.46 -6.19
C GLY A 297 1.74 -9.02 -5.75
N TRP A 298 3.01 -8.65 -5.58
CA TRP A 298 3.38 -7.27 -5.21
C TRP A 298 2.96 -6.20 -6.24
N ALA A 299 2.54 -6.60 -7.44
CA ALA A 299 2.20 -5.72 -8.55
C ALA A 299 0.67 -5.58 -8.69
N THR A 300 -0.12 -6.22 -7.81
CA THR A 300 -1.58 -6.10 -7.78
C THR A 300 -2.07 -4.81 -7.12
N TRP A 301 -1.18 -3.86 -6.82
CA TRP A 301 -1.54 -2.60 -6.18
C TRP A 301 -2.71 -1.85 -6.84
N PRO A 302 -2.93 -1.86 -8.19
CA PRO A 302 -4.05 -1.13 -8.77
C PRO A 302 -5.41 -1.62 -8.25
N VAL A 303 -5.49 -2.90 -7.88
CA VAL A 303 -6.71 -3.56 -7.39
C VAL A 303 -7.23 -2.91 -6.11
N HIS A 304 -6.34 -2.48 -5.20
CA HIS A 304 -6.76 -1.78 -3.99
C HIS A 304 -6.69 -0.26 -4.13
N LEU A 305 -5.78 0.29 -4.93
CA LEU A 305 -5.64 1.74 -5.05
C LEU A 305 -6.88 2.39 -5.68
N LEU A 306 -7.48 1.77 -6.71
CA LEU A 306 -8.65 2.35 -7.37
C LEU A 306 -9.87 2.43 -6.42
N PRO A 307 -10.30 1.35 -5.74
CA PRO A 307 -11.33 1.46 -4.70
C PRO A 307 -10.97 2.40 -3.55
N ARG A 308 -9.74 2.32 -3.03
CA ARG A 308 -9.32 3.08 -1.84
C ARG A 308 -9.23 4.58 -2.07
N TYR A 309 -8.66 4.99 -3.21
CA TYR A 309 -8.28 6.38 -3.47
C TYR A 309 -9.07 7.03 -4.60
N VAL A 310 -9.59 6.29 -5.58
CA VAL A 310 -10.45 6.88 -6.63
C VAL A 310 -11.90 6.89 -6.18
N ALA A 311 -12.44 5.73 -5.78
CA ALA A 311 -13.76 5.68 -5.15
C ALA A 311 -13.75 6.20 -3.71
N GLY A 312 -12.57 6.24 -3.09
CA GLY A 312 -12.40 6.82 -1.76
C GLY A 312 -12.89 5.93 -0.63
N LEU A 313 -13.01 4.62 -0.84
CA LEU A 313 -13.69 3.71 0.07
C LEU A 313 -12.72 3.02 1.04
N TYR A 314 -12.94 3.14 2.36
CA TYR A 314 -12.05 2.54 3.36
C TYR A 314 -12.70 2.31 4.74
N PRO A 315 -12.19 1.36 5.54
CA PRO A 315 -12.63 1.19 6.92
C PRO A 315 -12.08 2.31 7.82
N LEU A 316 -12.95 2.99 8.55
CA LEU A 316 -12.58 3.91 9.65
C LEU A 316 -12.41 3.16 10.97
N THR A 317 -13.15 2.07 11.14
CA THR A 317 -13.00 1.17 12.29
C THR A 317 -12.90 -0.29 11.83
N PRO A 318 -12.34 -1.18 12.67
CA PRO A 318 -12.20 -2.60 12.35
C PRO A 318 -13.52 -3.25 11.93
N GLY A 319 -13.45 -4.06 10.87
CA GLY A 319 -14.57 -4.83 10.34
C GLY A 319 -15.60 -3.97 9.59
N TRP A 320 -15.21 -2.79 9.11
CA TRP A 320 -16.06 -1.87 8.34
C TRP A 320 -17.32 -1.38 9.07
N ARG A 321 -17.31 -1.36 10.41
CA ARG A 321 -18.44 -0.81 11.20
C ARG A 321 -18.65 0.68 10.91
N ASP A 322 -17.55 1.41 10.80
CA ASP A 322 -17.53 2.79 10.32
C ASP A 322 -16.72 2.85 9.02
N ILE A 323 -17.25 3.56 8.03
CA ILE A 323 -16.77 3.55 6.65
C ILE A 323 -16.48 4.98 6.22
N GLY A 324 -15.32 5.21 5.62
CA GLY A 324 -14.96 6.47 4.99
C GLY A 324 -15.23 6.41 3.49
N VAL A 325 -15.79 7.50 2.94
CA VAL A 325 -16.05 7.69 1.51
C VAL A 325 -15.50 9.04 1.08
N GLU A 326 -14.34 9.04 0.44
CA GLU A 326 -13.60 10.23 -0.01
C GLU A 326 -13.25 10.18 -1.51
N PRO A 327 -14.24 10.32 -2.41
CA PRO A 327 -14.04 10.09 -3.84
C PRO A 327 -13.24 11.21 -4.50
N VAL A 328 -12.49 10.87 -5.56
CA VAL A 328 -11.80 11.85 -6.40
C VAL A 328 -12.68 12.26 -7.58
N LEU A 329 -13.07 13.54 -7.59
CA LEU A 329 -13.95 14.17 -8.58
C LEU A 329 -13.20 14.83 -9.75
N ALA A 330 -12.07 14.27 -10.16
CA ALA A 330 -11.25 14.80 -11.27
C ALA A 330 -11.99 14.67 -12.62
N ASP A 331 -11.29 14.39 -13.73
CA ASP A 331 -11.91 14.34 -15.06
C ASP A 331 -12.81 13.10 -15.32
N LEU A 332 -13.07 12.28 -14.28
CA LEU A 332 -13.88 11.06 -14.36
C LEU A 332 -15.37 11.39 -14.50
N SER A 333 -16.04 10.85 -15.52
CA SER A 333 -17.50 10.99 -15.68
C SER A 333 -18.29 10.20 -14.64
N PHE A 334 -17.80 9.04 -14.24
CA PHE A 334 -18.41 8.23 -13.20
C PHE A 334 -17.36 7.36 -12.50
N VAL A 335 -17.68 6.93 -11.29
CA VAL A 335 -16.96 5.90 -10.54
C VAL A 335 -18.00 4.96 -9.97
N GLU A 336 -17.85 3.66 -10.18
CA GLU A 336 -18.67 2.65 -9.53
C GLU A 336 -17.78 1.61 -8.88
N CYS A 337 -17.96 1.42 -7.57
CA CYS A 337 -17.21 0.47 -6.79
C CYS A 337 -18.15 -0.32 -5.87
N SER A 338 -17.97 -1.64 -5.83
CA SER A 338 -18.61 -2.52 -4.84
C SER A 338 -17.51 -3.31 -4.14
N VAL A 339 -17.59 -3.40 -2.81
CA VAL A 339 -16.64 -4.14 -1.98
C VAL A 339 -17.41 -5.03 -1.01
N ALA A 340 -17.12 -6.33 -1.04
CA ALA A 340 -17.60 -7.27 -0.04
C ALA A 340 -16.79 -7.11 1.25
N THR A 341 -17.47 -6.85 2.37
CA THR A 341 -16.85 -6.66 3.68
C THR A 341 -17.47 -7.60 4.72
N PRO A 342 -16.83 -7.82 5.88
CA PRO A 342 -17.44 -8.57 6.98
C PRO A 342 -18.77 -7.98 7.47
N ALA A 343 -18.99 -6.67 7.31
CA ALA A 343 -20.26 -6.03 7.66
C ALA A 343 -21.35 -6.21 6.59
N GLY A 344 -20.98 -6.63 5.37
CA GLY A 344 -21.86 -6.73 4.19
C GLY A 344 -21.27 -6.03 2.98
N GLU A 345 -22.02 -6.02 1.87
CA GLU A 345 -21.59 -5.34 0.65
C GLU A 345 -21.73 -3.81 0.77
N VAL A 346 -20.69 -3.08 0.39
CA VAL A 346 -20.69 -1.61 0.31
C VAL A 346 -20.59 -1.20 -1.15
N ARG A 347 -21.55 -0.41 -1.66
CA ARG A 347 -21.58 0.04 -3.06
C ARG A 347 -21.65 1.55 -3.18
N ILE A 348 -20.84 2.12 -4.08
CA ILE A 348 -20.69 3.56 -4.26
C ILE A 348 -20.70 3.91 -5.76
N PRO A 349 -21.88 4.11 -6.36
CA PRO A 349 -21.99 4.78 -7.65
C PRO A 349 -21.90 6.29 -7.50
N LEU A 350 -21.01 6.91 -8.28
CA LEU A 350 -20.83 8.35 -8.40
C LEU A 350 -20.89 8.73 -9.87
N VAL A 351 -21.69 9.74 -10.21
CA VAL A 351 -21.81 10.26 -11.58
C VAL A 351 -21.66 11.78 -11.57
N GLN A 352 -20.76 12.30 -12.40
CA GLN A 352 -20.58 13.73 -12.65
C GLN A 352 -21.33 14.15 -13.91
N GLN A 353 -21.91 15.36 -13.88
CA GLN A 353 -22.44 16.01 -15.08
C GLN A 353 -21.32 16.36 -16.07
N ASP A 354 -21.67 16.58 -17.34
CA ASP A 354 -20.71 16.83 -18.42
C ASP A 354 -19.85 18.07 -18.19
N ASP A 355 -20.42 19.10 -17.57
CA ASP A 355 -19.74 20.36 -17.23
C ASP A 355 -18.81 20.24 -16.00
N ARG A 356 -18.81 19.09 -15.33
CA ARG A 356 -18.05 18.81 -14.10
C ARG A 356 -18.32 19.85 -13.00
N SER A 357 -19.52 20.43 -12.94
CA SER A 357 -19.90 21.39 -11.90
C SER A 357 -20.69 20.75 -10.76
N SER A 358 -21.32 19.60 -11.03
CA SER A 358 -22.20 18.90 -10.11
C SER A 358 -22.30 17.41 -10.47
N GLY A 359 -22.94 16.65 -9.59
CA GLY A 359 -23.16 15.22 -9.79
C GLY A 359 -24.01 14.60 -8.70
N THR A 360 -24.11 13.27 -8.75
CA THR A 360 -24.80 12.46 -7.74
C THR A 360 -23.86 11.40 -7.19
N LEU A 361 -23.95 11.19 -5.88
CA LEU A 361 -23.29 10.13 -5.15
C LEU A 361 -24.36 9.28 -4.50
N SER A 362 -24.42 8.01 -4.86
CA SER A 362 -25.23 7.02 -4.16
C SER A 362 -24.32 6.17 -3.29
N VAL A 363 -24.80 5.80 -2.11
CA VAL A 363 -24.06 4.98 -1.16
C VAL A 363 -25.01 3.92 -0.61
N THR A 364 -24.65 2.65 -0.75
CA THR A 364 -25.35 1.52 -0.12
C THR A 364 -24.48 1.00 1.01
N ILE A 365 -24.96 1.15 2.25
CA ILE A 365 -24.22 0.76 3.46
C ILE A 365 -24.97 -0.38 4.15
N PRO A 366 -24.28 -1.48 4.54
CA PRO A 366 -24.89 -2.57 5.28
C PRO A 366 -25.55 -2.13 6.59
N ALA A 367 -26.56 -2.88 7.01
CA ALA A 367 -27.21 -2.67 8.30
C ALA A 367 -26.18 -2.64 9.46
N HIS A 368 -26.41 -1.79 10.45
CA HIS A 368 -25.54 -1.63 11.63
C HIS A 368 -24.13 -1.07 11.36
N SER A 369 -23.88 -0.59 10.14
CA SER A 369 -22.69 0.21 9.82
C SER A 369 -23.07 1.66 9.54
N ARG A 370 -22.09 2.56 9.51
CA ARG A 370 -22.29 3.95 9.06
C ARG A 370 -21.18 4.40 8.14
N ALA A 371 -21.50 5.29 7.21
CA ALA A 371 -20.54 5.95 6.35
C ALA A 371 -20.40 7.44 6.67
N VAL A 372 -19.18 7.94 6.55
CA VAL A 372 -18.83 9.36 6.59
C VAL A 372 -18.31 9.74 5.21
N VAL A 373 -19.07 10.56 4.51
CA VAL A 373 -18.74 11.05 3.18
C VAL A 373 -18.04 12.39 3.28
N LYS A 374 -16.86 12.51 2.70
CA LYS A 374 -16.12 13.77 2.60
C LYS A 374 -15.65 13.99 1.18
N LEU A 375 -16.18 15.04 0.55
CA LEU A 375 -15.79 15.41 -0.80
C LEU A 375 -14.46 16.19 -0.82
N PRO A 376 -13.76 16.24 -1.97
CA PRO A 376 -12.58 17.06 -2.14
C PRO A 376 -12.85 18.53 -1.83
N ASN A 377 -11.80 19.26 -1.42
CA ASN A 377 -11.88 20.70 -1.19
C ASN A 377 -12.47 21.43 -2.42
N GLY A 378 -13.36 22.39 -2.19
CA GLY A 378 -14.06 23.11 -3.25
C GLY A 378 -15.35 22.43 -3.73
N TRP A 379 -15.78 21.34 -3.09
CA TRP A 379 -17.06 20.69 -3.36
C TRP A 379 -17.92 20.61 -2.11
N ALA A 380 -19.24 20.68 -2.29
CA ALA A 380 -20.23 20.48 -1.24
C ALA A 380 -21.15 19.31 -1.57
N LEU A 381 -21.47 18.53 -0.54
CA LEU A 381 -22.48 17.48 -0.57
C LEU A 381 -23.78 18.04 0.01
N GLU A 382 -24.90 17.81 -0.67
CA GLU A 382 -26.20 18.19 -0.13
C GLU A 382 -26.63 17.22 0.98
N GLY A 383 -27.11 17.75 2.11
CA GLY A 383 -27.55 16.96 3.25
C GLY A 383 -26.43 16.51 4.19
N SER A 384 -26.73 15.51 5.03
CA SER A 384 -25.76 14.96 6.00
C SER A 384 -24.63 14.21 5.30
N GLN A 385 -23.41 14.46 5.77
CA GLN A 385 -22.20 13.67 5.42
C GLN A 385 -22.20 12.31 6.09
N GLU A 386 -22.91 12.15 7.20
CA GLU A 386 -23.09 10.88 7.89
C GLU A 386 -24.32 10.16 7.35
N ILE A 387 -24.13 8.92 6.89
CA ILE A 387 -25.16 8.05 6.34
C ILE A 387 -25.20 6.78 7.18
N ALA A 388 -26.31 6.55 7.87
CA ALA A 388 -26.55 5.29 8.58
C ALA A 388 -26.90 4.19 7.57
N GLY A 389 -26.40 2.98 7.81
CA GLY A 389 -26.68 1.82 6.99
C GLY A 389 -27.93 1.07 7.41
N ASP A 390 -28.84 0.91 6.44
CA ASP A 390 -30.03 0.06 6.51
C ASP A 390 -30.09 -0.95 5.33
N GLY A 391 -29.00 -1.03 4.56
CA GLY A 391 -28.90 -1.85 3.34
C GLY A 391 -29.53 -1.22 2.10
N GLN A 392 -30.13 -0.04 2.19
CA GLN A 392 -30.71 0.68 1.05
C GLN A 392 -29.73 1.72 0.49
N ALA A 393 -29.93 2.05 -0.79
CA ALA A 393 -29.13 3.06 -1.45
C ALA A 393 -29.59 4.47 -1.05
N VAL A 394 -28.68 5.27 -0.51
CA VAL A 394 -28.90 6.67 -0.17
C VAL A 394 -28.20 7.54 -1.20
N THR A 395 -28.97 8.31 -1.97
CA THR A 395 -28.44 9.21 -3.01
C THR A 395 -28.41 10.65 -2.53
N ARG A 396 -27.31 11.35 -2.83
CA ARG A 396 -27.07 12.77 -2.55
C ARG A 396 -26.51 13.46 -3.77
N SER A 397 -26.90 14.71 -3.99
CA SER A 397 -26.28 15.56 -4.99
C SER A 397 -25.05 16.24 -4.42
N PHE A 398 -24.10 16.60 -5.28
CA PHE A 398 -22.95 17.42 -4.92
C PHE A 398 -22.68 18.47 -6.00
N HIS A 399 -22.04 19.57 -5.62
CA HIS A 399 -21.73 20.67 -6.53
C HIS A 399 -20.44 21.40 -6.12
N LYS A 400 -19.79 22.06 -7.08
CA LYS A 400 -18.64 22.93 -6.83
C LYS A 400 -19.08 24.15 -6.01
N LEU A 401 -18.29 24.47 -4.99
CA LEU A 401 -18.40 25.72 -4.26
C LEU A 401 -17.90 26.84 -5.18
N SER A 402 -18.73 27.88 -5.33
CA SER A 402 -18.47 29.07 -6.15
C SER A 402 -17.33 29.93 -5.61
#